data_AF-A0A951V4W4-F1
#
_entry.id   AF-A0A951V4W4-F1
#
_cell.length_a   1.000
_cell.length_b   1.000
_cell.length_c   1.000
_cell.angle_alpha   90.00
_cell.angle_beta   90.00
_cell.angle_gamma   90.00
#
_symmetry.space_group_name_H-M   'P 1'
#
loop_
_entity.id
_entity.type
_entity.pdbx_description
1 polymer ?
#
loop_
_entity_poly.entity_id
_entity_poly.type
_entity_poly.pdbx_seq_one_letter_code
_entity_poly.pdbx_strand_id
1 'polypeptide(L)'
;VYALGNPGKITVDRNSRYNNAQIRVSGFGFVTFDQKERTIDIDSWRFLADVEDPNPIRDQFPGWPHQISQFDNLGMSADNILPEITVNQPNQLMQIWNEKTGELVQIYRIKGSTVQPNLHETGTFKIIIGENDNQKEATGLKTQKGNNTEKVSIDI
;
A
#
# COMPACT_ATOMS: atom_id res chain seq x y z
N VAL A 1 -5.81 7.15 9.32
CA VAL A 1 -4.70 8.01 9.81
C VAL A 1 -3.96 7.23 10.87
N TYR A 2 -2.69 6.92 10.66
CA TYR A 2 -1.92 6.04 11.57
C TYR A 2 -1.32 6.78 12.77
N ALA A 3 -0.82 8.01 12.57
CA ALA A 3 -0.31 8.87 13.64
C ALA A 3 -0.45 10.36 13.31
N LEU A 4 -0.40 11.22 14.33
CA LEU A 4 -0.47 12.69 14.19
C LEU A 4 0.58 13.34 15.10
N GLY A 5 1.46 14.15 14.52
CA GLY A 5 2.39 15.00 15.27
C GLY A 5 1.75 16.36 15.57
N ASN A 6 1.14 16.51 16.74
CA ASN A 6 0.50 17.78 17.11
C ASN A 6 1.54 18.79 17.65
N PRO A 7 1.51 20.05 17.20
CA PRO A 7 2.38 21.08 17.73
C PRO A 7 2.07 21.37 19.19
N GLY A 8 3.14 21.65 19.94
CA GLY A 8 3.02 22.15 21.30
C GLY A 8 2.44 23.57 21.33
N LYS A 9 2.15 24.09 22.53
CA LYS A 9 1.80 25.50 22.70
C LYS A 9 2.94 26.36 22.15
N ILE A 10 2.65 27.19 21.16
CA ILE A 10 3.64 28.09 20.55
C ILE A 10 4.02 29.15 21.58
N THR A 11 5.07 28.89 22.34
CA THR A 11 5.82 29.91 23.06
C THR A 11 6.92 30.41 22.14
N VAL A 12 7.06 31.72 22.00
CA VAL A 12 8.11 32.30 21.15
C VAL A 12 9.44 32.19 21.89
N ASP A 13 10.19 31.11 21.67
CA ASP A 13 11.59 31.04 22.07
C ASP A 13 12.42 31.88 21.10
N ARG A 14 12.68 33.15 21.43
CA ARG A 14 13.46 34.05 20.55
C ARG A 14 14.94 33.65 20.43
N ASN A 15 15.42 32.73 21.25
CA ASN A 15 16.84 32.41 21.36
C ASN A 15 17.25 31.19 20.53
N SER A 16 16.31 30.33 20.10
CA SER A 16 16.65 29.14 19.30
C SER A 16 15.60 28.82 18.24
N ARG A 17 15.99 28.94 16.96
CA ARG A 17 15.18 28.51 15.82
C ARG A 17 14.86 27.02 15.86
N TYR A 18 15.78 26.19 16.37
CA TYR A 18 15.61 24.74 16.41
C TYR A 18 14.64 24.31 17.51
N ASN A 19 14.61 25.00 18.65
CA ASN A 19 13.59 24.78 19.68
C ASN A 19 12.20 25.15 19.15
N ASN A 20 12.08 26.28 18.44
CA ASN A 20 10.82 26.66 17.78
C ASN A 20 10.39 25.62 16.75
N ALA A 21 11.33 25.07 15.97
CA ALA A 21 11.05 24.04 14.99
C ALA A 21 10.54 22.74 15.65
N GLN A 22 11.13 22.33 16.78
CA GLN A 22 10.66 21.19 17.57
C GLN A 22 9.23 21.38 18.10
N ILE A 23 8.92 22.55 18.67
CA ILE A 23 7.57 22.90 19.16
C ILE A 23 6.54 22.86 18.02
N ARG A 24 6.96 23.24 16.82
CA ARG A 24 6.15 23.24 15.59
C ARG A 24 6.13 21.89 14.87
N VAL A 25 6.72 20.83 15.44
CA VAL A 25 6.76 19.49 14.83
C VAL A 25 7.47 19.51 13.47
N SER A 26 8.49 20.35 13.32
CA SER A 26 9.29 20.41 12.10
C SER A 26 10.37 19.33 12.10
N GLY A 27 10.58 18.70 10.95
CA GLY A 27 11.43 17.54 10.81
C GLY A 27 11.57 17.07 9.37
N PHE A 28 12.02 15.83 9.20
CA PHE A 28 12.18 15.16 7.93
C PHE A 28 11.30 13.91 7.88
N GLY A 29 10.57 13.72 6.77
CA GLY A 29 9.88 12.48 6.48
C GLY A 29 10.69 11.64 5.51
N PHE A 30 10.80 10.34 5.76
CA PHE A 30 11.40 9.39 4.81
C PHE A 30 10.39 8.31 4.47
N VAL A 31 10.43 7.88 3.22
CA VAL A 31 9.66 6.73 2.74
C VAL A 31 10.62 5.79 2.04
N THR A 32 10.80 4.61 2.60
CA THR A 32 11.69 3.57 2.08
C THR A 32 10.86 2.43 1.52
N PHE A 33 11.11 2.05 0.27
CA PHE A 33 10.37 0.99 -0.41
C PHE A 33 11.24 -0.26 -0.53
N ASP A 34 10.83 -1.35 0.12
CA ASP A 34 11.39 -2.67 -0.17
C ASP A 34 10.60 -3.29 -1.34
N GLN A 35 11.20 -3.27 -2.52
CA GLN A 35 10.56 -3.79 -3.73
C GLN A 35 10.48 -5.33 -3.75
N LYS A 36 11.29 -6.03 -2.95
CA LYS A 36 11.24 -7.50 -2.86
C LYS A 36 10.12 -7.90 -1.92
N GLU A 37 10.09 -7.31 -0.73
CA GLU A 37 9.07 -7.65 0.28
C GLU A 37 7.73 -6.97 0.04
N ARG A 38 7.70 -5.91 -0.78
CA ARG A 38 6.53 -5.05 -1.03
C ARG A 38 6.07 -4.32 0.23
N THR A 39 7.03 -3.95 1.09
CA THR A 39 6.80 -3.13 2.27
C THR A 39 7.21 -1.69 2.03
N ILE A 40 6.57 -0.78 2.75
CA ILE A 40 6.79 0.65 2.71
C ILE A 40 7.03 1.09 4.16
N ASP A 41 8.27 1.43 4.46
CA ASP A 41 8.65 2.00 5.75
C ASP A 41 8.55 3.51 5.68
N ILE A 42 7.87 4.10 6.66
CA ILE A 42 7.59 5.52 6.73
C ILE A 42 8.10 6.02 8.08
N ASP A 43 9.05 6.94 8.02
CA ASP A 43 9.67 7.55 9.19
C ASP A 43 9.34 9.04 9.27
N SER A 44 9.32 9.58 10.49
CA SER A 44 9.13 11.00 10.72
C SER A 44 10.09 11.49 11.80
N TRP A 45 11.27 11.94 11.37
CA TRP A 45 12.38 12.34 12.23
C TRP A 45 12.32 13.83 12.59
N ARG A 46 12.71 14.17 13.80
CA ARG A 46 12.87 15.53 14.30
C ARG A 46 14.18 16.14 13.79
N PHE A 47 14.27 17.47 13.67
CA PHE A 47 15.52 18.13 13.24
C PHE A 47 16.73 17.91 14.14
N LEU A 48 16.51 17.72 15.44
CA LEU A 48 17.59 17.46 16.40
C LEU A 48 17.77 15.96 16.70
N ALA A 49 17.30 15.09 15.80
CA ALA A 49 17.56 13.67 15.89
C ALA A 49 19.08 13.41 15.92
N ASP A 50 19.52 12.52 16.80
CA ASP A 50 20.89 12.04 16.79
C ASP A 50 21.04 11.02 15.65
N VAL A 51 21.94 11.30 14.71
CA VAL A 51 22.15 10.45 13.53
C VAL A 51 23.15 9.34 13.83
N GLU A 52 24.06 9.54 14.78
CA GLU A 52 25.11 8.58 15.14
C GLU A 52 24.57 7.54 16.14
N ASP A 53 23.63 7.93 17.01
CA ASP A 53 22.92 7.04 17.94
C ASP A 53 21.39 7.31 17.93
N PRO A 54 20.68 6.90 16.86
CA PRO A 54 19.27 7.19 16.69
C PRO A 54 18.39 6.38 17.65
N ASN A 55 17.48 7.08 18.33
CA ASN A 55 16.49 6.48 19.20
C ASN A 55 15.07 6.87 18.73
N PRO A 56 14.27 5.94 18.19
CA PRO A 56 12.95 6.28 17.64
C PRO A 56 11.99 6.97 18.61
N ILE A 57 12.04 6.65 19.91
CA ILE A 57 11.16 7.27 20.92
C ILE A 57 11.53 8.76 21.12
N ARG A 58 12.82 9.09 21.07
CA ARG A 58 13.34 10.46 21.24
C ARG A 58 13.27 11.25 19.93
N ASP A 59 13.69 10.61 18.85
CA ASP A 59 14.13 11.27 17.62
C ASP A 59 13.07 11.24 16.52
N GLN A 60 12.08 10.35 16.59
CA GLN A 60 10.90 10.40 15.74
C GLN A 60 9.70 11.09 16.44
N PHE A 61 8.70 11.46 15.65
CA PHE A 61 7.45 11.96 16.18
C PHE A 61 6.59 10.83 16.75
N PRO A 62 5.76 11.09 17.78
CA PRO A 62 4.94 10.06 18.41
C PRO A 62 4.07 9.30 17.39
N GLY A 63 4.09 7.97 17.48
CA GLY A 63 3.41 7.06 16.56
C GLY A 63 4.30 6.57 15.41
N TRP A 64 5.40 7.25 15.09
CA TRP A 64 6.35 6.82 14.06
C TRP A 64 7.51 6.02 14.67
N PRO A 65 8.16 5.14 13.89
CA PRO A 65 7.90 4.82 12.47
C PRO A 65 6.73 3.87 12.26
N HIS A 66 6.26 3.78 11.01
CA HIS A 66 5.26 2.82 10.58
C HIS A 66 5.71 2.05 9.34
N GLN A 67 5.43 0.75 9.33
CA GLN A 67 5.57 -0.09 8.16
C GLN A 67 4.17 -0.49 7.67
N ILE A 68 3.94 -0.37 6.37
CA ILE A 68 2.74 -0.88 5.69
C ILE A 68 3.14 -1.77 4.52
N SER A 69 2.22 -2.63 4.10
CA SER A 69 2.34 -3.39 2.86
C SER A 69 1.79 -2.59 1.68
N GLN A 70 2.34 -2.79 0.49
CA GLN A 70 1.73 -2.28 -0.75
C GLN A 70 0.26 -2.71 -0.85
N PHE A 71 -0.03 -3.95 -0.43
CA PHE A 71 -1.36 -4.57 -0.53
C PHE A 71 -2.38 -3.94 0.43
N ASP A 72 -1.95 -3.24 1.48
CA ASP A 72 -2.87 -2.54 2.39
C ASP A 72 -3.66 -1.44 1.66
N ASN A 73 -3.10 -0.89 0.58
CA ASN A 73 -3.77 0.13 -0.24
C ASN A 73 -4.80 -0.43 -1.22
N LEU A 74 -4.91 -1.75 -1.35
CA LEU A 74 -5.78 -2.41 -2.34
C LEU A 74 -7.16 -2.78 -1.78
N GLY A 75 -7.48 -2.43 -0.55
CA GLY A 75 -8.83 -2.64 -0.04
C GLY A 75 -8.87 -3.14 1.38
N MET A 76 -8.30 -2.36 2.30
CA MET A 76 -8.70 -2.47 3.70
C MET A 76 -10.24 -2.43 3.76
N SER A 77 -10.86 -3.51 4.26
CA SER A 77 -12.32 -3.72 4.32
C SER A 77 -13.04 -3.99 2.98
N ALA A 78 -12.33 -4.52 1.98
CA ALA A 78 -12.95 -5.04 0.75
C ALA A 78 -13.49 -6.47 0.97
N ASP A 79 -14.82 -6.63 0.93
CA ASP A 79 -15.48 -7.91 1.23
C ASP A 79 -15.87 -8.72 -0.01
N ASN A 80 -15.71 -8.17 -1.23
CA ASN A 80 -16.12 -8.83 -2.46
C ASN A 80 -14.90 -9.50 -3.10
N ILE A 81 -14.88 -10.83 -3.05
CA ILE A 81 -13.71 -11.64 -3.36
C ILE A 81 -13.83 -12.20 -4.77
N LEU A 82 -12.82 -11.97 -5.61
CA LEU A 82 -12.72 -12.60 -6.93
C LEU A 82 -12.26 -14.06 -6.82
N PRO A 83 -12.42 -14.87 -7.88
CA PRO A 83 -11.83 -16.21 -7.94
C PRO A 83 -10.32 -16.17 -7.64
N GLU A 84 -9.79 -17.22 -7.03
CA GLU A 84 -8.35 -17.37 -6.86
C GLU A 84 -7.70 -17.52 -8.24
N ILE A 85 -6.76 -16.64 -8.54
CA ILE A 85 -6.03 -16.62 -9.80
C ILE A 85 -4.67 -17.27 -9.59
N THR A 86 -4.34 -18.27 -10.39
CA THR A 86 -3.01 -18.88 -10.45
C THR A 86 -2.40 -18.63 -11.82
N VAL A 87 -1.13 -18.24 -11.83
CA VAL A 87 -0.34 -17.97 -13.04
C VAL A 87 0.87 -18.90 -13.07
N ASN A 88 1.24 -19.35 -14.27
CA ASN A 88 2.40 -20.23 -14.48
C ASN A 88 3.75 -19.51 -14.27
N GLN A 89 3.80 -18.18 -14.41
CA GLN A 89 4.98 -17.36 -14.17
C GLN A 89 4.73 -16.43 -12.97
N PRO A 90 5.64 -16.32 -11.99
CA PRO A 90 5.43 -15.47 -10.83
C PRO A 90 5.59 -13.97 -11.15
N ASN A 91 5.09 -13.12 -10.26
CA ASN A 91 5.29 -11.67 -10.25
C ASN A 91 4.78 -10.90 -11.48
N GLN A 92 3.77 -11.46 -12.15
CA GLN A 92 3.14 -10.85 -13.31
C GLN A 92 2.33 -9.61 -12.92
N LEU A 93 2.24 -8.65 -13.85
CA LEU A 93 1.36 -7.49 -13.73
C LEU A 93 -0.09 -7.94 -13.90
N MET A 94 -0.94 -7.60 -12.94
CA MET A 94 -2.38 -7.85 -12.97
C MET A 94 -3.12 -6.52 -13.05
N GLN A 95 -4.10 -6.45 -13.93
CA GLN A 95 -5.06 -5.35 -14.05
C GLN A 95 -6.48 -5.90 -13.89
N ILE A 96 -7.31 -5.24 -13.10
CA ILE A 96 -8.69 -5.64 -12.83
C ILE A 96 -9.63 -4.54 -13.31
N TRP A 97 -10.47 -4.85 -14.28
CA TRP A 97 -11.37 -3.93 -14.94
C TRP A 97 -12.82 -4.31 -14.66
N ASN A 98 -13.64 -3.34 -14.29
CA ASN A 98 -15.08 -3.54 -14.17
C ASN A 98 -15.67 -3.67 -15.59
N GLU A 99 -16.31 -4.79 -15.93
CA GLU A 99 -16.80 -5.01 -17.30
C GLU A 99 -18.00 -4.14 -17.64
N LYS A 100 -18.78 -3.72 -16.63
CA LYS A 100 -19.96 -2.89 -16.84
C LYS A 100 -19.58 -1.43 -17.08
N THR A 101 -18.64 -0.90 -16.31
CA THR A 101 -18.25 0.52 -16.39
C THR A 101 -17.04 0.75 -17.30
N GLY A 102 -16.22 -0.27 -17.52
CA GLY A 102 -14.95 -0.14 -18.23
C GLY A 102 -13.84 0.50 -17.40
N GLU A 103 -14.04 0.67 -16.09
CA GLU A 103 -13.08 1.33 -15.21
C GLU A 103 -12.02 0.35 -14.69
N LEU A 104 -10.77 0.82 -14.61
CA LEU A 104 -9.68 0.11 -13.96
C LEU A 104 -9.83 0.24 -12.44
N VAL A 105 -10.12 -0.87 -11.77
CA VAL A 105 -10.39 -0.92 -10.33
C VAL A 105 -9.09 -1.09 -9.54
N GLN A 106 -8.22 -2.00 -9.99
CA GLN A 106 -6.93 -2.28 -9.35
C GLN A 106 -5.87 -2.63 -10.40
N ILE A 107 -4.63 -2.24 -10.10
CA ILE A 107 -3.44 -2.64 -10.87
C ILE A 107 -2.26 -2.83 -9.93
N TYR A 108 -1.66 -4.02 -9.96
CA TYR A 108 -0.49 -4.34 -9.13
C TYR A 108 0.24 -5.58 -9.66
N ARG A 109 1.46 -5.82 -9.19
CA ARG A 109 2.17 -7.08 -9.45
C ARG A 109 1.82 -8.12 -8.41
N ILE A 110 1.49 -9.32 -8.85
CA ILE A 110 1.28 -10.49 -7.99
C ILE A 110 2.54 -10.71 -7.13
N LYS A 111 2.41 -11.06 -5.85
CA LYS A 111 3.55 -11.56 -5.06
C LYS A 111 3.56 -13.09 -5.16
N GLY A 112 4.45 -13.65 -5.98
CA GLY A 112 4.46 -15.08 -6.30
C GLY A 112 3.57 -15.43 -7.51
N SER A 113 2.95 -16.61 -7.49
CA SER A 113 2.19 -17.18 -8.62
C SER A 113 0.68 -17.31 -8.38
N THR A 114 0.20 -16.96 -7.19
CA THR A 114 -1.22 -17.10 -6.82
C THR A 114 -1.68 -15.86 -6.08
N VAL A 115 -2.88 -15.40 -6.37
CA VAL A 115 -3.52 -14.25 -5.70
C VAL A 115 -5.03 -14.39 -5.71
N GLN A 116 -5.67 -13.86 -4.67
CA GLN A 116 -7.12 -13.73 -4.61
C GLN A 116 -7.48 -12.26 -4.31
N PRO A 117 -7.84 -11.47 -5.34
CA PRO A 117 -8.12 -10.05 -5.15
C PRO A 117 -9.44 -9.81 -4.41
N ASN A 118 -9.43 -8.83 -3.52
CA ASN A 118 -10.62 -8.32 -2.84
C ASN A 118 -10.97 -6.93 -3.38
N LEU A 119 -12.25 -6.71 -3.67
CA LEU A 119 -12.79 -5.47 -4.23
C LEU A 119 -13.88 -4.89 -3.32
N HIS A 120 -14.05 -3.57 -3.35
CA HIS A 120 -15.16 -2.91 -2.65
C HIS A 120 -16.50 -3.03 -3.39
N GLU A 121 -16.45 -3.32 -4.68
CA GLU A 121 -17.60 -3.36 -5.57
C GLU A 121 -18.00 -4.82 -5.87
N THR A 122 -19.30 -5.04 -6.05
CA THR A 122 -19.82 -6.29 -6.61
C THR A 122 -19.95 -6.16 -8.11
N GLY A 123 -19.78 -7.26 -8.82
CA GLY A 123 -20.03 -7.28 -10.27
C GLY A 123 -19.28 -8.37 -11.00
N THR A 124 -19.12 -8.13 -12.29
CA THR A 124 -18.35 -8.96 -13.21
C THR A 124 -17.14 -8.17 -13.67
N PHE A 125 -15.99 -8.82 -13.64
CA PHE A 125 -14.70 -8.19 -13.87
C PHE A 125 -13.92 -8.94 -14.95
N LYS A 126 -13.14 -8.17 -15.69
CA LYS A 126 -12.12 -8.64 -16.61
C LYS A 126 -10.76 -8.47 -15.94
N ILE A 127 -9.96 -9.51 -15.96
CA ILE A 127 -8.56 -9.45 -15.54
C ILE A 127 -7.66 -9.55 -16.77
N ILE A 128 -6.65 -8.70 -16.81
CA ILE A 128 -5.56 -8.76 -17.79
C ILE A 128 -4.28 -9.05 -17.02
N ILE A 129 -3.55 -10.09 -17.41
CA ILE A 129 -2.29 -10.47 -16.77
C ILE A 129 -1.16 -10.58 -17.79
N GLY A 130 0.00 -10.04 -17.45
CA GLY A 130 1.20 -10.04 -18.26
C GLY A 130 1.60 -8.63 -18.70
N GLU A 131 2.62 -8.53 -19.55
CA GLU A 131 3.22 -7.26 -19.96
C GLU A 131 3.50 -7.26 -21.47
N ASN A 132 3.40 -6.07 -22.08
CA ASN A 132 3.64 -5.86 -23.51
C ASN A 132 2.78 -6.83 -24.37
N ASP A 133 3.40 -7.50 -25.33
CA ASP A 133 2.73 -8.45 -26.24
C ASP A 133 2.36 -9.77 -25.56
N ASN A 134 2.86 -10.05 -24.35
CA ASN A 134 2.55 -11.28 -23.62
C ASN A 134 1.49 -11.04 -22.54
N GLN A 135 0.26 -10.74 -22.97
CA GLN A 135 -0.88 -10.55 -22.09
C GLN A 135 -1.96 -11.61 -22.34
N LYS A 136 -2.62 -12.02 -21.26
CA LYS A 136 -3.78 -12.89 -21.27
C LYS A 136 -4.95 -12.21 -20.59
N GLU A 137 -6.13 -12.41 -21.15
CA GLU A 137 -7.36 -11.86 -20.60
C GLU A 137 -8.26 -12.98 -20.08
N ALA A 138 -8.91 -12.74 -18.94
CA ALA A 138 -9.96 -13.56 -18.39
C ALA A 138 -11.17 -12.66 -18.07
N THR A 139 -12.29 -12.91 -18.74
CA THR A 139 -13.54 -12.14 -18.60
C THR A 139 -14.59 -12.91 -17.82
N GLY A 140 -15.65 -12.24 -17.37
CA GLY A 140 -16.79 -12.89 -16.75
C GLY A 140 -16.58 -13.27 -15.29
N LEU A 141 -15.53 -12.77 -14.63
CA LEU A 141 -15.17 -13.16 -13.27
C LEU A 141 -16.06 -12.44 -12.26
N LYS A 142 -16.81 -13.21 -11.47
CA LYS A 142 -17.77 -12.66 -10.52
C LYS A 142 -17.18 -12.60 -9.13
N THR A 143 -17.42 -11.48 -8.46
CA THR A 143 -17.12 -11.36 -7.02
C THR A 143 -18.16 -12.10 -6.18
N GLN A 144 -17.72 -12.71 -5.09
CA GLN A 144 -18.59 -13.28 -4.05
C GLN A 144 -18.29 -12.62 -2.70
N LYS A 145 -19.32 -12.30 -1.93
CA LYS A 145 -19.14 -11.63 -0.64
C LYS A 145 -18.61 -12.60 0.41
N GLY A 146 -17.51 -12.24 1.08
CA GLY A 146 -16.93 -12.95 2.22
C GLY A 146 -16.09 -14.19 1.87
N ASN A 147 -16.50 -15.01 0.90
CA ASN A 147 -15.71 -16.15 0.41
C ASN A 147 -15.99 -16.43 -1.05
N ASN A 148 -14.96 -16.78 -1.81
CA ASN A 148 -15.06 -17.27 -3.18
C ASN A 148 -14.16 -18.50 -3.36
N THR A 149 -14.74 -19.64 -3.74
CA THR A 149 -14.01 -20.92 -3.90
C THR A 149 -13.63 -21.21 -5.35
N GLU A 150 -14.07 -20.37 -6.29
CA GLU A 150 -13.72 -20.51 -7.69
C GLU A 150 -12.22 -20.31 -7.90
N LYS A 151 -11.65 -21.05 -8.86
CA LYS A 151 -10.24 -20.98 -9.22
C LYS A 151 -10.09 -20.81 -10.72
N VAL A 152 -9.17 -19.95 -11.11
CA VAL A 152 -8.84 -19.66 -12.51
C VAL A 152 -7.33 -19.80 -12.69
N SER A 153 -6.91 -20.61 -13.66
CA SER A 153 -5.51 -20.75 -14.04
C SER A 153 -5.27 -20.05 -15.36
N ILE A 154 -4.21 -19.25 -15.44
CA ILE A 154 -3.86 -18.48 -16.63
C ILE A 154 -2.41 -18.80 -17.00
N ASP A 155 -2.24 -19.38 -18.18
CA ASP A 155 -0.93 -19.67 -18.76
C ASP A 155 -0.47 -18.49 -19.62
N ILE A 156 0.52 -17.78 -19.07
CA ILE A 156 1.19 -16.60 -19.66
C ILE A 156 2.49 -17.02 -20.33
#